data_AF-A0A9N9JXZ4-F1
#
_entry.id   AF-A0A9N9JXZ4-F1
#
_cell.length_a   1.000
_cell.length_b   1.000
_cell.length_c   1.000
_cell.angle_alpha   90.00
_cell.angle_beta   90.00
_cell.angle_gamma   90.00
#
_symmetry.space_group_name_H-M   'P 1'
#
loop_
_entity.id
_entity.type
_entity.pdbx_description
1 polymer ?
#
loop_
_entity_poly.entity_id
_entity_poly.type
_entity_poly.pdbx_seq_one_letter_code
_entity_poly.pdbx_strand_id
1 'polypeptide(L)'
;MLNPARRDYRHRYMQRLTPGERICFDNFRHHGILLPFGALDAHHNVPNRFIIDRMFGWTMADSSDPLSGWNMFDVTKIKHGTANDDLYGKLFFYLRQQLEKFIDRLQKLSINFDLYDGDALELGEKLKGKLFDRIHVTNLSDELYVGVKPTLTKFRPLLNDNNPHATLITLFMNWLPSIPESDKIRIMEEIFMKRANEYKMNRTPSLSEASNLASMITTQTATEATAMYDHTQAFNVYMKKMGANKTAEKVGLRRREVHKVVPKRIGASMKQDEQNN
;
A
#
# COMPACT_ATOMS: atom_id res chain seq x y z
N MET A 1 18.55 10.60 11.01
CA MET A 1 17.12 10.25 11.11
C MET A 1 16.47 10.63 12.46
N LEU A 2 17.09 11.53 13.25
CA LEU A 2 16.57 11.95 14.57
C LEU A 2 16.48 13.46 14.67
N ASN A 3 15.68 14.09 13.81
CA ASN A 3 15.41 15.52 13.95
C ASN A 3 14.81 15.79 15.35
N PRO A 4 15.43 16.65 16.19
CA PRO A 4 14.90 16.96 17.53
C PRO A 4 13.47 17.51 17.50
N ALA A 5 13.13 18.29 16.46
CA ALA A 5 11.79 18.83 16.26
C ALA A 5 10.72 17.75 16.01
N ARG A 6 11.12 16.51 15.70
CA ARG A 6 10.22 15.36 15.45
C ARG A 6 10.15 14.38 16.60
N ARG A 7 10.67 14.73 17.78
CA ARG A 7 10.65 13.84 18.95
C ARG A 7 9.24 13.38 19.30
N ASP A 8 8.30 14.32 19.33
CA ASP A 8 6.90 14.03 19.62
C ASP A 8 6.27 13.08 18.58
N TYR A 9 6.55 13.29 17.29
CA TYR A 9 6.08 12.39 16.23
C TYR A 9 6.58 10.95 16.41
N ARG A 10 7.87 10.77 16.74
CA ARG A 10 8.44 9.45 17.03
C ARG A 10 7.80 8.80 18.26
N HIS A 11 7.60 9.56 19.33
CA HIS A 11 6.97 9.05 20.55
C HIS A 11 5.52 8.61 20.30
N ARG A 12 4.74 9.39 19.55
CA ARG A 12 3.37 9.01 19.14
C ARG A 12 3.33 7.74 18.29
N TYR A 13 4.36 7.51 17.46
CA TYR A 13 4.51 6.22 16.78
C TYR A 13 4.83 5.09 17.77
N MET A 14 5.85 5.26 18.61
CA MET A 14 6.29 4.27 19.60
C MET A 14 5.21 3.89 20.62
N GLN A 15 4.26 4.78 20.94
CA GLN A 15 3.13 4.47 21.84
C GLN A 15 2.34 3.23 21.40
N ARG A 16 2.33 2.92 20.10
CA ARG A 16 1.61 1.78 19.50
C ARG A 16 2.40 0.47 19.51
N LEU A 17 3.68 0.53 19.86
CA LEU A 17 4.61 -0.60 19.82
C LEU A 17 4.79 -1.23 21.20
N THR A 18 5.09 -2.53 21.23
CA THR A 18 5.55 -3.22 22.45
C THR A 18 6.93 -2.69 22.90
N PRO A 19 7.35 -2.90 24.16
CA PRO A 19 8.66 -2.46 24.62
C PRO A 19 9.82 -2.96 23.75
N GLY A 20 9.79 -4.22 23.28
CA GLY A 20 10.82 -4.77 22.40
C GLY A 20 10.80 -4.16 21.00
N GLU A 21 9.62 -3.95 20.43
CA GLU A 21 9.46 -3.31 19.11
C GLU A 21 9.96 -1.86 19.12
N ARG A 22 9.76 -1.13 20.23
CA ARG A 22 10.27 0.24 20.40
C ARG A 22 11.79 0.29 20.31
N ILE A 23 12.49 -0.67 20.92
CA ILE A 23 13.94 -0.76 20.89
C ILE A 23 14.43 -0.99 19.45
N CYS A 24 13.78 -1.89 18.71
CA CYS A 24 14.15 -2.19 17.33
C CYS A 24 13.85 -0.99 16.40
N PHE A 25 12.70 -0.35 16.56
CA PHE A 25 12.34 0.89 15.87
C PHE A 25 13.35 2.00 16.13
N ASP A 26 13.68 2.23 17.41
CA ASP A 26 14.63 3.28 17.78
C ASP A 26 16.03 3.01 17.19
N ASN A 27 16.49 1.76 17.24
CA ASN A 27 17.75 1.35 16.63
C ASN A 27 17.79 1.61 15.12
N PHE A 28 16.71 1.27 14.40
CA PHE A 28 16.61 1.60 12.98
C PHE A 28 16.62 3.12 12.74
N ARG A 29 15.90 3.90 13.56
CA ARG A 29 15.87 5.37 13.42
C ARG A 29 17.21 6.04 13.75
N HIS A 30 18.02 5.44 14.60
CA HIS A 30 19.37 5.91 14.90
C HIS A 30 20.33 5.65 13.74
N HIS A 31 20.39 4.41 13.25
CA HIS A 31 21.43 3.98 12.32
C HIS A 31 21.00 4.02 10.85
N GLY A 32 19.71 3.86 10.56
CA GLY A 32 19.18 3.74 9.19
C GLY A 32 19.43 2.39 8.54
N ILE A 33 19.94 1.42 9.29
CA ILE A 33 20.39 0.13 8.79
C ILE A 33 19.29 -0.90 9.06
N LEU A 34 18.84 -1.58 8.01
CA LEU A 34 17.87 -2.67 8.13
C LEU A 34 18.60 -4.00 8.35
N LEU A 35 18.81 -4.36 9.61
CA LEU A 35 19.42 -5.61 10.05
C LEU A 35 18.65 -6.19 11.26
N PRO A 36 18.80 -7.50 11.54
CA PRO A 36 18.38 -8.06 12.81
C PRO A 36 19.02 -7.33 13.98
N PHE A 37 18.25 -7.13 15.05
CA PHE A 37 18.73 -6.45 16.23
C PHE A 37 19.92 -7.20 16.84
N GLY A 38 21.02 -6.50 17.08
CA GLY A 38 22.28 -7.08 17.57
C GLY A 38 23.18 -7.70 16.50
N ALA A 39 22.81 -7.65 15.22
CA ALA A 39 23.71 -8.03 14.14
C ALA A 39 24.89 -7.06 14.02
N LEU A 40 26.05 -7.56 13.61
CA LEU A 40 27.22 -6.74 13.33
C LEU A 40 26.95 -5.81 12.15
N ASP A 41 27.18 -4.52 12.36
CA ASP A 41 26.89 -3.46 11.39
C ASP A 41 28.14 -2.70 10.92
N ALA A 42 29.32 -3.02 11.45
CA ALA A 42 30.59 -2.32 11.16
C ALA A 42 30.92 -2.21 9.66
N HIS A 43 30.44 -3.15 8.84
CA HIS A 43 30.64 -3.15 7.39
C HIS A 43 29.62 -2.28 6.62
N HIS A 44 28.58 -1.77 7.28
CA HIS A 44 27.56 -0.89 6.71
C HIS A 44 27.92 0.57 6.93
N ASN A 45 29.12 0.96 6.49
CA ASN A 45 29.71 2.28 6.70
C ASN A 45 29.65 3.20 5.46
N VAL A 46 28.99 2.75 4.39
CA VAL A 46 28.81 3.53 3.16
C VAL A 46 27.33 3.90 3.01
N PRO A 47 27.00 5.19 2.87
CA PRO A 47 25.62 5.61 2.66
C PRO A 47 25.05 5.07 1.35
N ASN A 48 23.75 4.75 1.34
CA ASN A 48 23.06 4.37 0.12
C ASN A 48 22.95 5.58 -0.83
N ARG A 49 23.68 5.53 -1.95
CA ARG A 49 23.71 6.59 -2.97
C ARG A 49 22.37 6.89 -3.65
N PHE A 50 21.37 6.02 -3.50
CA PHE A 50 20.02 6.25 -4.01
C PHE A 50 19.09 6.94 -3.00
N ILE A 51 19.49 6.99 -1.72
CA ILE A 51 18.74 7.64 -0.63
C ILE A 51 19.37 8.99 -0.27
N ILE A 52 20.68 9.11 -0.40
CA ILE A 52 21.41 10.36 -0.15
C ILE A 52 21.82 10.97 -1.47
N ASP A 53 21.14 12.05 -1.83
CA ASP A 53 21.51 12.92 -2.94
C ASP A 53 22.60 13.91 -2.51
N ARG A 54 23.51 14.26 -3.44
CA ARG A 54 24.63 15.16 -3.13
C ARG A 54 24.19 16.62 -2.91
N MET A 55 23.10 17.04 -3.53
CA MET A 55 22.61 18.42 -3.50
C MET A 55 21.48 18.60 -2.49
N PHE A 56 20.56 17.63 -2.42
CA PHE A 56 19.36 17.69 -1.60
C PHE A 56 19.49 16.88 -0.29
N GLY A 57 20.58 16.14 -0.11
CA GLY A 57 20.81 15.33 1.08
C GLY A 57 19.84 14.14 1.15
N TRP A 58 19.21 13.94 2.29
CA TRP A 58 18.29 12.82 2.52
C TRP A 58 17.00 12.98 1.69
N THR A 59 16.76 12.09 0.73
CA THR A 59 15.66 12.22 -0.25
C THR A 59 14.33 11.64 0.22
N MET A 60 14.32 10.88 1.31
CA MET A 60 13.11 10.26 1.84
C MET A 60 12.42 11.15 2.88
N ALA A 61 11.12 10.97 3.08
CA ALA A 61 10.43 11.63 4.17
C ALA A 61 11.03 11.19 5.52
N ASP A 62 11.04 12.09 6.51
CA ASP A 62 11.50 11.77 7.86
C ASP A 62 10.63 10.69 8.55
N SER A 63 9.37 10.57 8.12
CA SER A 63 8.44 9.53 8.54
C SER A 63 8.57 8.22 7.78
N SER A 64 9.38 8.14 6.72
CA SER A 64 9.52 6.92 5.91
C SER A 64 9.94 5.74 6.78
N ASP A 65 9.33 4.59 6.53
CA ASP A 65 9.58 3.35 7.24
C ASP A 65 9.64 2.20 6.24
N PRO A 66 10.70 1.36 6.25
CA PRO A 66 10.81 0.26 5.31
C PRO A 66 9.67 -0.76 5.47
N LEU A 67 9.00 -0.83 6.63
CA LEU A 67 7.86 -1.71 6.86
C LEU A 67 6.62 -1.31 6.03
N SER A 68 6.47 -0.04 5.65
CA SER A 68 5.27 0.46 4.96
C SER A 68 5.03 -0.13 3.56
N GLY A 69 6.06 -0.74 2.95
CA GLY A 69 5.97 -1.30 1.60
C GLY A 69 5.57 -2.77 1.52
N TRP A 70 5.35 -3.45 2.66
CA TRP A 70 5.30 -4.91 2.70
C TRP A 70 4.08 -5.47 3.44
N ASN A 71 3.73 -6.70 3.10
CA ASN A 71 2.67 -7.42 3.80
C ASN A 71 3.13 -7.80 5.21
N MET A 72 2.69 -7.04 6.21
CA MET A 72 3.05 -7.25 7.61
C MET A 72 2.64 -8.63 8.15
N PHE A 73 1.60 -9.28 7.60
CA PHE A 73 1.25 -10.65 8.00
C PHE A 73 2.28 -11.68 7.56
N ASP A 74 2.99 -11.43 6.46
CA ASP A 74 4.03 -12.34 5.99
C ASP A 74 5.37 -12.05 6.66
N VAL A 75 5.66 -10.77 6.92
CA VAL A 75 6.84 -10.35 7.69
C VAL A 75 6.79 -10.91 9.11
N THR A 76 5.65 -10.80 9.81
CA THR A 76 5.52 -11.28 11.20
C THR A 76 5.63 -12.79 11.35
N LYS A 77 5.35 -13.56 10.29
CA LYS A 77 5.52 -15.03 10.25
C LYS A 77 6.98 -15.48 10.17
N ILE A 78 7.91 -14.58 9.86
CA ILE A 78 9.33 -14.93 9.86
C ILE A 78 9.76 -15.27 11.29
N LYS A 79 10.33 -16.46 11.45
CA LYS A 79 10.83 -16.99 12.74
C LYS A 79 12.36 -17.18 12.77
N HIS A 80 13.03 -17.04 11.62
CA HIS A 80 14.44 -17.39 11.50
C HIS A 80 15.34 -16.31 12.10
N GLY A 81 16.11 -16.65 13.14
CA GLY A 81 17.26 -15.86 13.60
C GLY A 81 16.94 -14.47 14.14
N THR A 82 15.68 -14.20 14.52
CA THR A 82 15.24 -12.91 15.05
C THR A 82 14.48 -13.10 16.34
N ALA A 83 14.59 -12.13 17.25
CA ALA A 83 13.69 -12.06 18.40
C ALA A 83 12.23 -11.88 17.94
N ASN A 84 11.27 -12.26 18.79
CA ASN A 84 9.85 -12.13 18.47
C ASN A 84 9.44 -10.68 18.19
N ASP A 85 10.03 -9.73 18.91
CA ASP A 85 9.72 -8.31 18.81
C ASP A 85 10.59 -7.58 17.76
N ASP A 86 11.53 -8.27 17.12
CA ASP A 86 12.42 -7.70 16.11
C ASP A 86 11.77 -7.67 14.73
N LEU A 87 10.80 -6.76 14.55
CA LEU A 87 10.08 -6.56 13.29
C LEU A 87 11.02 -6.17 12.12
N TYR A 88 12.09 -5.43 12.40
CA TYR A 88 13.05 -4.98 11.38
C TYR A 88 13.97 -6.13 10.94
N GLY A 89 14.42 -6.98 11.87
CA GLY A 89 15.12 -8.22 11.54
C GLY A 89 14.23 -9.19 10.78
N LYS A 90 12.96 -9.32 11.18
CA LYS A 90 11.98 -10.13 10.43
C LYS A 90 11.81 -9.61 9.01
N LEU A 91 11.72 -8.28 8.84
CA LEU A 91 11.68 -7.66 7.53
C LEU A 91 12.96 -7.97 6.74
N PHE A 92 14.14 -7.84 7.34
CA PHE A 92 15.42 -8.18 6.68
C PHE A 92 15.40 -9.59 6.09
N PHE A 93 15.05 -10.61 6.88
CA PHE A 93 15.01 -11.98 6.38
C PHE A 93 13.89 -12.21 5.36
N TYR A 94 12.74 -11.56 5.55
CA TYR A 94 11.66 -11.60 4.55
C TYR A 94 12.16 -11.06 3.20
N LEU A 95 12.79 -9.87 3.19
CA LEU A 95 13.33 -9.26 1.98
C LEU A 95 14.39 -10.13 1.33
N ARG A 96 15.29 -10.70 2.13
CA ARG A 96 16.31 -11.63 1.63
C ARG A 96 15.66 -12.81 0.89
N GLN A 97 14.63 -13.42 1.45
CA GLN A 97 13.89 -14.50 0.78
C GLN A 97 13.21 -14.02 -0.51
N GLN A 98 12.66 -12.80 -0.55
CA GLN A 98 12.05 -12.26 -1.77
C GLN A 98 13.11 -12.00 -2.86
N LEU A 99 14.26 -11.45 -2.48
CA LEU A 99 15.37 -11.15 -3.40
C LEU A 99 16.01 -12.43 -3.94
N GLU A 100 16.24 -13.44 -3.09
CA GLU A 100 16.70 -14.77 -3.50
C GLU A 100 15.74 -15.39 -4.53
N LYS A 101 14.42 -15.40 -4.23
CA LYS A 101 13.39 -15.87 -5.18
C LYS A 101 13.37 -15.08 -6.48
N PHE A 102 13.60 -13.77 -6.42
CA PHE A 102 13.63 -12.92 -7.60
C PHE A 102 14.84 -13.25 -8.49
N ILE A 103 16.03 -13.42 -7.90
CA ILE A 103 17.25 -13.82 -8.60
C ILE A 103 17.08 -15.20 -9.24
N ASP A 104 16.54 -16.18 -8.50
CA ASP A 104 16.27 -17.52 -9.01
C ASP A 104 15.33 -17.49 -10.23
N ARG A 105 14.33 -16.61 -10.20
CA ARG A 105 13.40 -16.43 -11.32
C ARG A 105 14.05 -15.72 -12.50
N LEU A 106 14.89 -14.72 -12.27
CA LEU A 106 15.64 -14.05 -13.33
C LEU A 106 16.54 -15.02 -14.10
N GLN A 107 17.12 -16.00 -13.42
CA GLN A 107 17.97 -17.01 -14.05
C GLN A 107 17.17 -18.04 -14.88
N LYS A 108 15.90 -18.27 -14.54
CA LYS A 108 15.06 -19.33 -15.13
C LYS A 108 14.09 -18.82 -16.19
N LEU A 109 13.76 -17.54 -16.18
CA LEU A 109 12.77 -16.93 -17.06
C LEU A 109 13.46 -16.05 -18.10
N SER A 110 12.92 -16.04 -19.32
CA SER A 110 13.32 -15.06 -20.33
C SER A 110 12.68 -13.71 -20.02
N ILE A 111 13.46 -12.81 -19.40
CA ILE A 111 12.99 -11.48 -18.98
C ILE A 111 13.78 -10.41 -19.73
N ASN A 112 13.05 -9.47 -20.35
CA ASN A 112 13.61 -8.26 -20.95
C ASN A 112 13.09 -7.05 -20.19
N PHE A 113 13.98 -6.10 -19.88
CA PHE A 113 13.64 -4.84 -19.24
C PHE A 113 13.81 -3.69 -20.24
N ASP A 114 12.70 -3.07 -20.63
CA ASP A 114 12.70 -1.83 -21.39
C ASP A 114 12.40 -0.67 -20.45
N LEU A 115 13.32 0.29 -20.31
CA LEU A 115 13.14 1.48 -19.49
C LEU A 115 12.96 2.70 -20.38
N TYR A 116 11.93 3.49 -20.09
CA TYR A 116 11.63 4.73 -20.82
C TYR A 116 11.57 5.88 -19.84
N ASP A 117 12.21 6.99 -20.19
CA ASP A 117 12.06 8.27 -19.54
C ASP A 117 11.08 9.14 -20.35
N GLY A 118 10.05 9.68 -19.69
CA GLY A 118 9.02 10.51 -20.32
C GLY A 118 7.61 10.30 -19.76
N ASP A 119 6.65 11.06 -20.32
CA ASP A 119 5.24 10.98 -19.93
C ASP A 119 4.66 9.60 -20.28
N ALA A 120 4.01 8.98 -19.30
CA ALA A 120 3.35 7.69 -19.45
C ALA A 120 2.26 7.71 -20.54
N LEU A 121 1.64 8.85 -20.83
CA LEU A 121 0.60 8.99 -21.87
C LEU A 121 1.15 9.04 -23.29
N GLU A 122 2.45 9.27 -23.44
CA GLU A 122 3.17 9.20 -24.71
C GLU A 122 3.75 7.81 -24.97
N LEU A 123 3.71 6.92 -23.97
CA LEU A 123 4.30 5.58 -24.06
C LEU A 123 3.68 4.75 -25.19
N GLY A 124 2.40 4.96 -25.50
CA GLY A 124 1.73 4.30 -26.62
C GLY A 124 2.40 4.53 -27.98
N GLU A 125 2.99 5.71 -28.19
CA GLU A 125 3.70 6.03 -29.44
C GLU A 125 5.04 5.30 -29.53
N LYS A 126 5.73 5.15 -28.40
CA LYS A 126 7.02 4.44 -28.30
C LYS A 126 6.86 2.92 -28.37
N LEU A 127 5.71 2.40 -27.93
CA LEU A 127 5.39 0.97 -27.89
C LEU A 127 4.52 0.49 -29.08
N LYS A 128 4.43 1.28 -30.17
CA LYS A 128 3.64 0.91 -31.35
C LYS A 128 3.93 -0.52 -31.81
N GLY A 129 2.87 -1.30 -32.00
CA GLY A 129 2.94 -2.69 -32.43
C GLY A 129 3.21 -3.70 -31.31
N LYS A 130 3.55 -3.27 -30.09
CA LYS A 130 3.61 -4.16 -28.92
C LYS A 130 2.23 -4.28 -28.28
N LEU A 131 1.86 -5.50 -27.92
CA LEU A 131 0.64 -5.82 -27.19
C LEU A 131 0.99 -6.54 -25.89
N PHE A 132 0.24 -6.25 -24.84
CA PHE A 132 0.49 -6.76 -23.49
C PHE A 132 -0.73 -7.47 -22.92
N ASP A 133 -0.51 -8.62 -22.30
CA ASP A 133 -1.55 -9.34 -21.55
C ASP A 133 -1.84 -8.68 -20.20
N ARG A 134 -0.91 -7.86 -19.68
CA ARG A 134 -1.09 -7.17 -18.41
C ARG A 134 -0.38 -5.83 -18.44
N ILE A 135 -1.14 -4.78 -18.14
CA ILE A 135 -0.63 -3.43 -17.97
C ILE A 135 -0.94 -3.00 -16.54
N HIS A 136 0.06 -2.59 -15.79
CA HIS A 136 -0.12 -2.00 -14.46
C HIS A 136 0.28 -0.53 -14.51
N VAL A 137 -0.68 0.37 -14.32
CA VAL A 137 -0.48 1.83 -14.44
C VAL A 137 -0.34 2.52 -13.08
N THR A 138 -0.13 1.77 -12.00
CA THR A 138 0.00 2.32 -10.64
C THR A 138 -1.19 3.23 -10.28
N ASN A 139 -0.97 4.42 -9.74
CA ASN A 139 -2.00 5.39 -9.34
C ASN A 139 -2.39 6.39 -10.45
N LEU A 140 -1.98 6.15 -11.70
CA LEU A 140 -2.22 7.10 -12.82
C LEU A 140 -3.70 7.44 -13.03
N SER A 141 -4.60 6.50 -12.74
CA SER A 141 -6.05 6.69 -12.89
C SER A 141 -6.71 7.56 -11.82
N ASP A 142 -6.02 7.90 -10.73
CA ASP A 142 -6.56 8.83 -9.73
C ASP A 142 -6.76 10.22 -10.36
N GLU A 143 -7.81 10.94 -9.94
CA GLU A 143 -8.17 12.25 -10.47
C GLU A 143 -7.08 13.31 -10.26
N LEU A 144 -6.28 13.18 -9.18
CA LEU A 144 -5.15 14.07 -8.90
C LEU A 144 -3.96 13.89 -9.86
N TYR A 145 -3.99 12.87 -10.71
CA TYR A 145 -2.98 12.63 -11.75
C TYR A 145 -3.61 12.79 -13.13
N VAL A 146 -3.80 11.70 -13.87
CA VAL A 146 -4.35 11.74 -15.23
C VAL A 146 -5.85 11.44 -15.24
N GLY A 147 -6.32 10.65 -14.27
CA GLY A 147 -7.72 10.23 -14.20
C GLY A 147 -8.05 9.01 -15.06
N VAL A 148 -9.24 8.46 -14.82
CA VAL A 148 -9.70 7.20 -15.41
C VAL A 148 -9.79 7.29 -16.94
N LYS A 149 -10.38 8.36 -17.47
CA LYS A 149 -10.68 8.44 -18.90
C LYS A 149 -9.44 8.45 -19.79
N PRO A 150 -8.46 9.35 -19.60
CA PRO A 150 -7.29 9.35 -20.47
C PRO A 150 -6.45 8.09 -20.28
N THR A 151 -6.37 7.54 -19.06
CA THR A 151 -5.69 6.26 -18.79
C THR A 151 -6.30 5.13 -19.62
N LEU A 152 -7.62 4.93 -19.55
CA LEU A 152 -8.27 3.87 -20.32
C LEU A 152 -8.11 4.07 -21.83
N THR A 153 -8.26 5.30 -22.33
CA THR A 153 -8.11 5.58 -23.76
C THR A 153 -6.67 5.38 -24.27
N LYS A 154 -5.66 5.75 -23.49
CA LYS A 154 -4.24 5.66 -23.91
C LYS A 154 -3.66 4.27 -23.81
N PHE A 155 -4.04 3.49 -22.80
CA PHE A 155 -3.48 2.16 -22.58
C PHE A 155 -4.31 1.03 -23.18
N ARG A 156 -5.58 1.26 -23.54
CA ARG A 156 -6.40 0.25 -24.22
C ARG A 156 -5.74 -0.30 -25.50
N PRO A 157 -5.20 0.51 -26.42
CA PRO A 157 -4.60 0.01 -27.66
C PRO A 157 -3.38 -0.89 -27.44
N LEU A 158 -2.76 -0.84 -26.26
CA LEU A 158 -1.62 -1.67 -25.90
C LEU A 158 -2.03 -3.01 -25.29
N LEU A 159 -3.30 -3.24 -24.99
CA LEU A 159 -3.78 -4.53 -24.50
C LEU A 159 -3.93 -5.55 -25.63
N ASN A 160 -3.57 -6.79 -25.35
CA ASN A 160 -3.69 -7.89 -26.31
C ASN A 160 -5.14 -8.35 -26.47
N ASP A 161 -5.76 -8.02 -27.61
CA ASP A 161 -7.17 -8.34 -27.89
C ASP A 161 -7.41 -9.81 -28.20
N ASN A 162 -6.37 -10.57 -28.53
CA ASN A 162 -6.47 -12.01 -28.74
C ASN A 162 -6.52 -12.79 -27.41
N ASN A 163 -6.22 -12.12 -26.29
CA ASN A 163 -6.23 -12.74 -24.97
C ASN A 163 -7.43 -12.24 -24.15
N PRO A 164 -8.46 -13.08 -23.90
CA PRO A 164 -9.64 -12.67 -23.12
C PRO A 164 -9.32 -12.38 -21.65
N HIS A 165 -8.11 -12.73 -21.19
CA HIS A 165 -7.62 -12.45 -19.86
C HIS A 165 -6.76 -11.19 -19.77
N ALA A 166 -6.49 -10.52 -20.90
CA ALA A 166 -5.75 -9.27 -20.93
C ALA A 166 -6.37 -8.25 -19.98
N THR A 167 -5.55 -7.58 -19.17
CA THR A 167 -6.06 -6.72 -18.10
C THR A 167 -5.21 -5.49 -17.87
N LEU A 168 -5.88 -4.36 -17.71
CA LEU A 168 -5.30 -3.16 -17.13
C LEU A 168 -5.57 -3.16 -15.62
N ILE A 169 -4.55 -2.88 -14.83
CA ILE A 169 -4.59 -2.83 -13.36
C ILE A 169 -4.19 -1.42 -12.96
N THR A 170 -4.96 -0.81 -12.07
CA THR A 170 -4.68 0.51 -11.50
C THR A 170 -4.96 0.48 -10.00
N LEU A 171 -4.22 1.30 -9.27
CA LEU A 171 -4.44 1.65 -7.88
C LEU A 171 -5.19 2.97 -7.82
N PHE A 172 -6.10 3.11 -6.86
CA PHE A 172 -6.66 4.40 -6.48
C PHE A 172 -6.27 4.63 -5.02
N MET A 173 -5.37 5.57 -4.77
CA MET A 173 -4.90 5.89 -3.42
C MET A 173 -5.46 7.22 -2.91
N ASN A 174 -6.06 8.04 -3.80
CA ASN A 174 -6.56 9.38 -3.46
C ASN A 174 -8.08 9.54 -3.66
N TRP A 175 -8.81 8.44 -3.83
CA TRP A 175 -10.26 8.46 -4.08
C TRP A 175 -11.11 8.86 -2.86
N LEU A 176 -10.62 8.58 -1.63
CA LEU A 176 -11.33 8.96 -0.40
C LEU A 176 -11.33 10.47 -0.16
N PRO A 177 -10.19 11.20 -0.25
CA PRO A 177 -10.18 12.66 -0.16
C PRO A 177 -11.06 13.38 -1.19
N SER A 178 -11.31 12.78 -2.35
CA SER A 178 -12.07 13.33 -3.47
C SER A 178 -13.59 13.10 -3.38
N ILE A 179 -14.06 12.44 -2.32
CA ILE A 179 -15.47 12.35 -1.91
C ILE A 179 -15.82 13.57 -1.03
N PRO A 180 -17.03 14.17 -1.13
CA PRO A 180 -17.43 15.30 -0.28
C PRO A 180 -17.27 15.01 1.22
N GLU A 181 -16.94 16.03 2.01
CA GLU A 181 -16.66 15.88 3.45
C GLU A 181 -17.84 15.28 4.23
N SER A 182 -19.07 15.63 3.86
CA SER A 182 -20.29 15.06 4.44
C SER A 182 -20.40 13.54 4.23
N ASP A 183 -19.97 13.06 3.07
CA ASP A 183 -19.98 11.62 2.75
C ASP A 183 -18.83 10.89 3.45
N LYS A 184 -17.67 11.54 3.65
CA LYS A 184 -16.58 10.99 4.47
C LYS A 184 -17.01 10.79 5.92
N ILE A 185 -17.64 11.80 6.51
CA ILE A 185 -18.16 11.73 7.88
C ILE A 185 -19.15 10.58 7.99
N ARG A 186 -20.11 10.46 7.07
CA ARG A 186 -21.07 9.36 7.07
C ARG A 186 -20.40 7.99 6.92
N ILE A 187 -19.44 7.83 6.01
CA ILE A 187 -18.69 6.57 5.84
C ILE A 187 -17.93 6.24 7.13
N MET A 188 -17.26 7.22 7.73
CA MET A 188 -16.52 7.04 8.99
C MET A 188 -17.46 6.70 10.16
N GLU A 189 -18.63 7.32 10.24
CA GLU A 189 -19.69 7.01 11.20
C GLU A 189 -20.25 5.59 11.01
N GLU A 190 -20.48 5.16 9.77
CA GLU A 190 -20.93 3.79 9.46
C GLU A 190 -19.88 2.74 9.84
N ILE A 191 -18.61 2.99 9.53
CA ILE A 191 -17.48 2.15 9.94
C ILE A 191 -17.43 2.06 11.47
N PHE A 192 -17.57 3.20 12.15
CA PHE A 192 -17.54 3.31 13.60
C PHE A 192 -18.71 2.56 14.24
N MET A 193 -19.93 2.81 13.80
CA MET A 193 -21.14 2.19 14.35
C MET A 193 -21.12 0.68 14.16
N LYS A 194 -20.62 0.20 13.01
CA LYS A 194 -20.45 -1.24 12.77
C LYS A 194 -19.43 -1.86 13.73
N ARG A 195 -18.25 -1.25 13.91
CA ARG A 195 -17.23 -1.72 14.87
C ARG A 195 -17.70 -1.63 16.32
N ALA A 196 -18.37 -0.55 16.69
CA ALA A 196 -18.91 -0.35 18.03
C ALA A 196 -19.99 -1.39 18.33
N ASN A 197 -20.80 -1.78 17.35
CA ASN A 197 -21.79 -2.84 17.50
C ASN A 197 -21.14 -4.24 17.60
N GLU A 198 -20.09 -4.52 16.83
CA GLU A 198 -19.28 -5.74 16.96
C GLU A 198 -18.62 -5.83 18.35
N TYR A 199 -18.20 -4.71 18.93
CA TYR A 199 -17.63 -4.64 20.29
C TYR A 199 -18.70 -4.72 21.40
N LYS A 200 -19.85 -4.05 21.22
CA LYS A 200 -20.97 -4.01 22.18
C LYS A 200 -21.64 -5.37 22.38
N MET A 201 -21.46 -6.33 21.47
CA MET A 201 -21.92 -7.70 21.70
C MET A 201 -21.24 -8.37 22.91
N ASN A 202 -20.11 -7.83 23.43
CA ASN A 202 -19.33 -8.50 24.48
C ASN A 202 -19.06 -7.73 25.78
N ARG A 203 -19.36 -6.42 25.91
CA ARG A 203 -19.39 -5.64 27.19
C ARG A 203 -19.59 -4.13 26.97
N THR A 204 -19.95 -3.40 28.03
CA THR A 204 -19.92 -1.93 28.10
C THR A 204 -18.47 -1.44 28.26
N PRO A 205 -17.97 -0.55 27.37
CA PRO A 205 -16.61 -0.04 27.47
C PRO A 205 -16.46 0.95 28.64
N SER A 206 -15.35 0.87 29.34
CA SER A 206 -14.94 1.81 30.37
C SER A 206 -14.62 3.21 29.82
N LEU A 207 -14.60 4.21 30.69
CA LEU A 207 -14.20 5.58 30.35
C LEU A 207 -12.80 5.68 29.72
N SER A 208 -11.87 4.82 30.14
CA SER A 208 -10.53 4.75 29.55
C SER A 208 -10.56 4.15 28.13
N GLU A 209 -11.37 3.11 27.90
CA GLU A 209 -11.54 2.53 26.57
C GLU A 209 -12.25 3.48 25.62
N ALA A 210 -13.25 4.24 26.10
CA ALA A 210 -13.91 5.29 25.35
C ALA A 210 -12.96 6.43 24.99
N SER A 211 -12.08 6.84 25.92
CA SER A 211 -11.05 7.86 25.69
C SER A 211 -9.96 7.37 24.72
N ASN A 212 -9.52 6.12 24.85
CA ASN A 212 -8.59 5.50 23.91
C ASN A 212 -9.18 5.39 22.50
N LEU A 213 -10.45 5.02 22.39
CA LEU A 213 -11.19 4.98 21.13
C LEU A 213 -11.33 6.38 20.51
N ALA A 214 -11.61 7.41 21.32
CA ALA A 214 -11.59 8.81 20.91
C ALA A 214 -10.20 9.31 20.47
N SER A 215 -9.12 8.87 21.13
CA SER A 215 -7.74 9.14 20.69
C SER A 215 -7.41 8.42 19.37
N MET A 216 -7.98 7.22 19.18
CA MET A 216 -7.83 6.41 17.96
C MET A 216 -8.52 7.08 16.76
N ILE A 217 -9.61 7.83 17.02
CA ILE A 217 -10.37 8.63 16.06
C ILE A 217 -9.60 9.88 15.60
N THR A 218 -8.76 10.46 16.47
CA THR A 218 -8.00 11.69 16.17
C THR A 218 -6.59 11.42 15.62
N THR A 219 -6.21 10.15 15.44
CA THR A 219 -4.86 9.74 15.04
C THR A 219 -4.85 8.86 13.79
N GLN A 220 -3.65 8.62 13.25
CA GLN A 220 -3.36 7.80 12.06
C GLN A 220 -3.98 6.38 12.10
N THR A 221 -4.38 5.88 13.27
CA THR A 221 -5.16 4.64 13.45
C THR A 221 -6.54 4.68 12.79
N ALA A 222 -7.15 5.85 12.60
CA ALA A 222 -8.37 5.97 11.79
C ALA A 222 -8.11 5.58 10.32
N THR A 223 -6.95 5.96 9.77
CA THR A 223 -6.50 5.57 8.43
C THR A 223 -6.12 4.09 8.35
N GLU A 224 -5.58 3.50 9.42
CA GLU A 224 -5.30 2.06 9.47
C GLU A 224 -6.59 1.23 9.63
N ALA A 225 -7.59 1.78 10.33
CA ALA A 225 -8.91 1.19 10.48
C ALA A 225 -9.68 1.09 9.16
N THR A 226 -9.52 2.07 8.26
CA THR A 226 -10.16 2.02 6.93
C THR A 226 -9.65 0.82 6.13
N ALA A 227 -8.40 0.40 6.26
CA ALA A 227 -7.85 -0.75 5.54
C ALA A 227 -8.51 -2.10 5.93
N MET A 228 -9.16 -2.17 7.09
CA MET A 228 -9.87 -3.35 7.58
C MET A 228 -11.36 -3.36 7.22
N TYR A 229 -11.86 -2.29 6.60
CA TYR A 229 -13.27 -2.12 6.22
C TYR A 229 -13.47 -2.32 4.71
N ASP A 230 -14.63 -2.87 4.33
CA ASP A 230 -15.00 -3.03 2.92
C ASP A 230 -15.57 -1.73 2.36
N HIS A 231 -14.78 -1.03 1.56
CA HIS A 231 -15.15 0.24 0.93
C HIS A 231 -15.87 0.09 -0.41
N THR A 232 -16.27 -1.12 -0.81
CA THR A 232 -16.79 -1.40 -2.16
C THR A 232 -17.95 -0.47 -2.55
N GLN A 233 -18.89 -0.20 -1.64
CA GLN A 233 -20.04 0.65 -1.94
C GLN A 233 -19.63 2.10 -2.20
N ALA A 234 -18.87 2.70 -1.30
CA ALA A 234 -18.36 4.07 -1.45
C ALA A 234 -17.47 4.22 -2.69
N PHE A 235 -16.60 3.23 -2.93
CA PHE A 235 -15.74 3.20 -4.10
C PHE A 235 -16.56 3.08 -5.40
N ASN A 236 -17.65 2.30 -5.42
CA ASN A 236 -18.53 2.21 -6.58
C ASN A 236 -19.24 3.54 -6.89
N VAL A 237 -19.63 4.30 -5.87
CA VAL A 237 -20.19 5.65 -6.04
C VAL A 237 -19.15 6.59 -6.68
N TYR A 238 -17.91 6.55 -6.18
CA TYR A 238 -16.78 7.29 -6.77
C TYR A 238 -16.55 6.89 -8.25
N MET A 239 -16.50 5.59 -8.55
CA MET A 239 -16.30 5.10 -9.92
C MET A 239 -17.44 5.49 -10.87
N LYS A 240 -18.68 5.58 -10.36
CA LYS A 240 -19.83 6.09 -11.11
C LYS A 240 -19.68 7.59 -11.39
N LYS A 241 -19.30 8.40 -10.39
CA LYS A 241 -19.01 9.83 -10.54
C LYS A 241 -17.94 10.07 -11.60
N MET A 242 -16.86 9.29 -11.58
CA MET A 242 -15.77 9.37 -12.56
C MET A 242 -16.14 8.85 -13.96
N GLY A 243 -17.36 8.31 -14.15
CA GLY A 243 -17.78 7.75 -15.43
C GLY A 243 -16.93 6.55 -15.88
N ALA A 244 -16.36 5.79 -14.93
CA ALA A 244 -15.36 4.77 -15.21
C ALA A 244 -15.93 3.64 -16.09
N ASN A 245 -17.08 3.07 -15.71
CA ASN A 245 -17.71 1.99 -16.48
C ASN A 245 -18.13 2.45 -17.89
N LYS A 246 -18.72 3.65 -17.99
CA LYS A 246 -19.11 4.26 -19.28
C LYS A 246 -17.89 4.46 -20.19
N THR A 247 -16.76 4.86 -19.62
CA THR A 247 -15.54 5.05 -20.39
C THR A 247 -14.91 3.72 -20.79
N ALA A 248 -14.89 2.74 -19.89
CA ALA A 248 -14.42 1.40 -20.18
C ALA A 248 -15.21 0.78 -21.35
N GLU A 249 -16.54 0.82 -21.29
CA GLU A 249 -17.42 0.28 -22.33
C GLU A 249 -17.14 0.92 -23.70
N LYS A 250 -17.00 2.26 -23.73
CA LYS A 250 -16.67 3.00 -24.97
C LYS A 250 -15.36 2.58 -25.60
N VAL A 251 -14.39 2.08 -24.83
CA VAL A 251 -13.11 1.59 -25.33
C VAL A 251 -13.04 0.06 -25.39
N GLY A 252 -14.19 -0.62 -25.30
CA GLY A 252 -14.26 -2.08 -25.37
C GLY A 252 -13.66 -2.81 -24.17
N LEU A 253 -13.67 -2.18 -22.99
CA LEU A 253 -13.26 -2.76 -21.72
C LEU A 253 -14.45 -2.91 -20.78
N ARG A 254 -14.30 -3.80 -19.79
CA ARG A 254 -15.20 -3.88 -18.64
C ARG A 254 -14.41 -3.89 -17.35
N ARG A 255 -14.92 -3.20 -16.33
CA ARG A 255 -14.40 -3.31 -14.97
C ARG A 255 -14.79 -4.67 -14.40
N ARG A 256 -13.85 -5.35 -13.74
CA ARG A 256 -14.15 -6.59 -13.02
C ARG A 256 -14.85 -6.23 -11.70
N GLU A 257 -15.92 -6.96 -11.39
CA GLU A 257 -16.66 -6.80 -10.13
C GLU A 257 -15.96 -7.52 -8.98
N VAL A 258 -15.44 -8.72 -9.27
CA VAL A 258 -14.67 -9.52 -8.33
C VAL A 258 -13.19 -9.17 -8.46
N HIS A 259 -12.58 -8.84 -7.34
CA HIS A 259 -11.14 -8.60 -7.29
C HIS A 259 -10.39 -9.91 -7.56
N LYS A 260 -9.25 -9.84 -8.27
CA LYS A 260 -8.37 -11.00 -8.52
C LYS A 260 -6.92 -10.79 -8.09
N VAL A 261 -6.62 -9.64 -7.49
CA VAL A 261 -5.25 -9.24 -7.14
C VAL A 261 -5.11 -9.03 -5.64
N VAL A 262 -6.03 -8.29 -5.03
CA VAL A 262 -6.05 -8.02 -3.57
C VAL A 262 -7.48 -8.13 -3.05
N PRO A 263 -7.69 -8.59 -1.80
CA PRO A 263 -9.03 -8.71 -1.22
C PRO A 263 -9.61 -7.31 -0.99
N LYS A 264 -10.94 -7.21 -0.84
CA LYS A 264 -11.62 -5.93 -0.58
C LYS A 264 -11.17 -5.22 0.69
N ARG A 265 -10.62 -5.96 1.67
CA ARG A 265 -10.08 -5.45 2.93
C ARG A 265 -9.01 -6.38 3.49
N ILE A 266 -8.17 -5.84 4.35
CA ILE A 266 -7.17 -6.62 5.07
C ILE A 266 -7.86 -7.70 5.93
N GLY A 267 -7.29 -8.92 5.93
CA GLY A 267 -7.79 -10.06 6.69
C GLY A 267 -8.93 -10.83 6.02
N ALA A 268 -9.47 -10.35 4.89
CA ALA A 268 -10.46 -11.10 4.11
C ALA A 268 -9.79 -12.02 3.08
N SER A 269 -10.46 -13.12 2.74
CA SER A 269 -10.03 -14.05 1.69
C SER A 269 -10.58 -13.61 0.33
N MET A 270 -9.76 -13.72 -0.72
CA MET A 270 -10.19 -13.53 -2.11
C MET A 270 -11.40 -14.41 -2.51
N LYS A 271 -11.54 -15.60 -1.90
CA LYS A 271 -12.65 -16.53 -2.19
C LYS A 271 -13.99 -16.06 -1.63
N GLN A 272 -13.97 -15.28 -0.55
CA GLN A 272 -15.21 -14.73 0.04
C GLN A 272 -15.80 -13.63 -0.86
N ASP A 273 -14.99 -13.01 -1.71
CA ASP A 273 -15.46 -12.01 -2.68
C ASP A 273 -16.23 -12.64 -3.84
N GLU A 274 -16.06 -13.94 -4.11
CA GLU A 274 -16.78 -14.69 -5.14
C GLU A 274 -18.19 -15.13 -4.70
N GLN A 275 -18.43 -15.26 -3.40
CA GLN A 275 -19.67 -15.80 -2.84
C GLN A 275 -20.77 -14.76 -2.60
N ASN A 276 -20.46 -13.46 -2.75
CA ASN A 276 -21.39 -12.35 -2.48
C ASN A 276 -21.96 -11.70 -3.76
N ASN A 277 -21.80 -12.35 -4.91
CA ASN A 277 -22.40 -11.97 -6.20
C ASN A 277 -23.50 -12.95 -6.58
#